data_AF-A0A1G7RC74-F1
#
_entry.id   AF-A0A1G7RC74-F1
#
_cell.length_a   1.000
_cell.length_b   1.000
_cell.length_c   1.000
_cell.angle_alpha   90.00
_cell.angle_beta   90.00
_cell.angle_gamma   90.00
#
_symmetry.space_group_name_H-M   'P 1'
#
loop_
_entity.id
_entity.type
_entity.pdbx_description
1 polymer ?
#
loop_
_entity_poly.entity_id
_entity_poly.type
_entity_poly.pdbx_seq_one_letter_code
_entity_poly.pdbx_strand_id
1 'polypeptide(L)'
;MGHTTLGVLPKTRRWIEVATLLSGPADTQTVMAASAFAAERDLLQASNDPVFIEAVRLLLAIPAAARRSDFGDALRSLDLDIHQQPELLDLLAAVSTRLEHVRSRSRSGNDLGELAARAMTSVLSTTIADALPGLFTATPEDVRLAARNLSWNKPVAAYSRQFFASLVADTLSYWLDRHLDTEIGHDKRFDGVGARQAFDREVREFAWESSRIIKEFSGGWYGKTLHRDGGFSPEAAASFGYVALKKIVSDLSTRRGFDV
;
A
#
# COMPACT_ATOMS: atom_id res chain seq x y z
N MET A 1 18.75 2.92 -18.59
CA MET A 1 18.52 4.30 -19.04
C MET A 1 17.07 4.64 -18.74
N GLY A 2 16.80 5.28 -17.60
CA GLY A 2 15.48 5.71 -17.19
C GLY A 2 15.64 7.03 -16.48
N HIS A 3 15.46 8.13 -17.21
CA HIS A 3 15.34 9.44 -16.60
C HIS A 3 13.97 9.47 -15.91
N THR A 4 13.93 9.10 -14.64
CA THR A 4 12.82 9.53 -13.78
C THR A 4 13.09 10.99 -13.50
N THR A 5 12.77 11.85 -14.46
CA THR A 5 12.63 13.28 -14.20
C THR A 5 11.48 13.37 -13.21
N LEU A 6 11.79 13.38 -11.91
CA LEU A 6 10.81 13.62 -10.86
C LEU A 6 10.07 14.90 -11.26
N GLY A 7 8.79 14.76 -11.62
CA GLY A 7 8.00 15.86 -12.17
C GLY A 7 7.85 16.96 -11.14
N VAL A 8 7.67 18.20 -11.58
CA VAL A 8 7.42 19.34 -10.67
C VAL A 8 6.15 19.07 -9.84
N LEU A 9 6.11 19.52 -8.58
CA LEU A 9 4.88 19.52 -7.80
C LEU A 9 3.74 20.19 -8.59
N PRO A 10 2.50 19.67 -8.53
CA PRO A 10 1.39 20.29 -9.22
C PRO A 10 1.20 21.73 -8.73
N LYS A 11 1.00 22.70 -9.64
CA LYS A 11 0.83 24.12 -9.29
C LYS A 11 -0.54 24.47 -8.67
N THR A 12 -1.15 23.51 -7.97
CA THR A 12 -2.42 23.72 -7.27
C THR A 12 -2.18 24.46 -5.96
N ARG A 13 -3.21 25.17 -5.46
CA ARG A 13 -3.14 25.88 -4.17
C ARG A 13 -2.71 24.97 -3.01
N ARG A 14 -3.20 23.73 -2.96
CA ARG A 14 -2.87 22.76 -1.90
C ARG A 14 -1.38 22.38 -1.94
N TRP A 15 -0.84 22.10 -3.12
CA TRP A 15 0.57 21.74 -3.28
C TRP A 15 1.53 22.93 -3.08
N ILE A 16 1.11 24.16 -3.41
CA ILE A 16 1.85 25.39 -3.07
C ILE A 16 1.93 25.59 -1.55
N GLU A 17 0.82 25.31 -0.84
CA GLU A 17 0.80 25.35 0.62
C GLU A 17 1.79 24.33 1.21
N VAL A 18 1.80 23.09 0.72
CA VAL A 18 2.76 22.05 1.13
C VAL A 18 4.21 22.52 0.92
N ALA A 19 4.53 23.06 -0.25
CA ALA A 19 5.88 23.58 -0.54
C ALA A 19 6.27 24.72 0.44
N THR A 20 5.32 25.60 0.77
CA THR A 20 5.54 26.70 1.73
C THR A 20 5.79 26.17 3.14
N LEU A 21 5.03 25.15 3.57
CA LEU A 21 5.22 24.51 4.88
C LEU A 21 6.56 23.77 4.95
N LEU A 22 6.99 23.12 3.87
CA LEU A 22 8.28 22.46 3.79
C LEU A 22 9.44 23.45 3.93
N SER A 23 9.43 24.54 3.18
CA SER A 23 10.49 25.55 3.25
C SER A 23 10.43 26.43 4.52
N GLY A 24 9.40 26.27 5.35
CA GLY A 24 9.20 27.01 6.61
C GLY A 24 9.48 26.18 7.87
N PRO A 25 9.30 26.77 9.06
CA PRO A 25 9.55 26.11 10.35
C PRO A 25 8.43 25.15 10.79
N ALA A 26 7.53 24.74 9.87
CA ALA A 26 6.41 23.87 10.21
C ALA A 26 6.91 22.50 10.64
N ASP A 27 6.30 21.95 11.69
CA ASP A 27 6.55 20.59 12.12
C ASP A 27 6.15 19.57 11.03
N THR A 28 6.72 18.38 11.12
CA THR A 28 6.48 17.32 10.14
C THR A 28 5.01 16.91 10.10
N GLN A 29 4.31 16.90 11.23
CA GLN A 29 2.89 16.51 11.29
C GLN A 29 2.00 17.45 10.46
N THR A 30 2.26 18.75 10.53
CA THR A 30 1.56 19.78 9.77
C THR A 30 1.83 19.61 8.26
N VAL A 31 3.08 19.39 7.88
CA VAL A 31 3.48 19.12 6.49
C VAL A 31 2.77 17.86 5.97
N MET A 32 2.76 16.79 6.75
CA MET A 32 2.16 15.51 6.34
C MET A 32 0.64 15.59 6.21
N ALA A 33 -0.04 16.27 7.14
CA ALA A 33 -1.49 16.48 7.06
C ALA A 33 -1.87 17.34 5.84
N ALA A 34 -1.09 18.40 5.55
CA ALA A 34 -1.28 19.20 4.35
C ALA A 34 -1.03 18.38 3.06
N SER A 35 0.00 17.52 3.07
CA SER A 35 0.36 16.64 1.95
C SER A 35 -0.73 15.60 1.69
N ALA A 36 -1.27 14.99 2.74
CA ALA A 36 -2.40 14.08 2.64
C ALA A 36 -3.65 14.75 2.06
N PHE A 37 -3.95 15.98 2.48
CA PHE A 37 -5.04 16.76 1.91
C PHE A 37 -4.79 17.17 0.46
N ALA A 38 -3.55 17.48 0.09
CA ALA A 38 -3.17 17.77 -1.30
C ALA A 38 -3.30 16.52 -2.20
N ALA A 39 -2.95 15.35 -1.66
CA ALA A 39 -3.00 14.06 -2.36
C ALA A 39 -4.38 13.36 -2.29
N GLU A 40 -5.34 13.88 -1.52
CA GLU A 40 -6.66 13.27 -1.30
C GLU A 40 -7.31 12.79 -2.60
N ARG A 41 -7.40 13.67 -3.60
CA ARG A 41 -8.06 13.34 -4.86
C ARG A 41 -7.35 12.18 -5.56
N ASP A 42 -6.03 12.23 -5.59
CA ASP A 42 -5.22 11.24 -6.31
C ASP A 42 -5.31 9.89 -5.57
N LEU A 43 -5.21 9.89 -4.23
CA LEU A 43 -5.45 8.71 -3.38
C LEU A 43 -6.85 8.13 -3.63
N LEU A 44 -7.91 8.94 -3.65
CA LEU A 44 -9.26 8.44 -3.90
C LEU A 44 -9.46 7.96 -5.35
N GLN A 45 -8.75 8.53 -6.31
CA GLN A 45 -8.77 8.06 -7.70
C GLN A 45 -8.01 6.75 -7.89
N ALA A 46 -7.10 6.37 -6.98
CA ALA A 46 -6.42 5.09 -7.02
C ALA A 46 -7.40 3.90 -7.05
N SER A 47 -8.58 4.01 -6.44
CA SER A 47 -9.59 2.95 -6.48
C SER A 47 -10.18 2.68 -7.87
N ASN A 48 -9.87 3.53 -8.86
CA ASN A 48 -10.25 3.33 -10.27
C ASN A 48 -9.07 2.82 -11.11
N ASP A 49 -7.86 2.74 -10.54
CA ASP A 49 -6.68 2.22 -11.23
C ASP A 49 -6.72 0.68 -11.27
N PRO A 50 -6.61 0.05 -12.46
CA PRO A 50 -6.68 -1.40 -12.57
C PRO A 50 -5.61 -2.15 -11.77
N VAL A 51 -4.40 -1.60 -11.66
CA VAL A 51 -3.28 -2.22 -10.91
C VAL A 51 -3.54 -2.12 -9.41
N PHE A 52 -4.03 -0.99 -8.92
CA PHE A 52 -4.46 -0.85 -7.53
C PHE A 52 -5.58 -1.84 -7.18
N ILE A 53 -6.61 -1.94 -8.02
CA ILE A 53 -7.73 -2.86 -7.80
C ILE A 53 -7.20 -4.30 -7.74
N GLU A 54 -6.31 -4.68 -8.64
CA GLU A 54 -5.72 -6.01 -8.65
C GLU A 54 -4.85 -6.27 -7.43
N ALA A 55 -4.04 -5.30 -7.00
CA ALA A 55 -3.24 -5.40 -5.79
C ALA A 55 -4.13 -5.66 -4.55
N VAL A 56 -5.22 -4.90 -4.40
CA VAL A 56 -6.19 -5.11 -3.32
C VAL A 56 -6.91 -6.46 -3.46
N ARG A 57 -7.23 -6.90 -4.69
CA ARG A 57 -7.85 -8.21 -4.91
C ARG A 57 -6.91 -9.32 -4.45
N LEU A 58 -5.64 -9.29 -4.83
CA LEU A 58 -4.63 -10.29 -4.46
C LEU A 58 -4.35 -10.27 -2.95
N LEU A 59 -4.31 -9.09 -2.32
CA LEU A 59 -4.20 -8.91 -0.87
C LEU A 59 -5.28 -9.71 -0.11
N LEU A 60 -6.51 -9.76 -0.64
CA LEU A 60 -7.63 -10.45 -0.01
C LEU A 60 -7.72 -11.92 -0.44
N ALA A 61 -7.45 -12.20 -1.72
CA ALA A 61 -7.67 -13.50 -2.34
C ALA A 61 -6.58 -14.52 -2.01
N ILE A 62 -5.31 -14.12 -1.90
CA ILE A 62 -4.21 -15.05 -1.58
C ILE A 62 -4.43 -15.75 -0.23
N PRO A 63 -4.78 -15.04 0.87
CA PRO A 63 -5.10 -15.70 2.13
C PRO A 63 -6.29 -16.67 2.04
N ALA A 64 -7.31 -16.33 1.24
CA ALA A 64 -8.47 -17.20 1.03
C ALA A 64 -8.10 -18.46 0.24
N ALA A 65 -7.28 -18.32 -0.81
CA ALA A 65 -6.77 -19.42 -1.62
C ALA A 65 -5.97 -20.42 -0.77
N ALA A 66 -5.16 -19.92 0.18
CA ALA A 66 -4.37 -20.75 1.09
C ALA A 66 -5.21 -21.64 2.04
N ARG A 67 -6.53 -21.41 2.14
CA ARG A 67 -7.44 -22.29 2.88
C ARG A 67 -7.75 -23.59 2.13
N ARG A 68 -7.50 -23.65 0.82
CA ARG A 68 -7.67 -24.86 0.00
C ARG A 68 -6.53 -25.84 0.27
N SER A 69 -6.79 -27.12 0.03
CA SER A 69 -5.80 -28.18 0.16
C SER A 69 -4.75 -28.10 -0.95
N ASP A 70 -5.18 -27.80 -2.18
CA ASP A 70 -4.27 -27.50 -3.29
C ASP A 70 -4.11 -25.99 -3.42
N PHE A 71 -3.02 -25.46 -2.86
CA PHE A 71 -2.75 -24.03 -2.85
C PHE A 71 -2.32 -23.52 -4.22
N GLY A 72 -1.45 -24.25 -4.93
CA GLY A 72 -1.03 -23.87 -6.27
C GLY A 72 -2.20 -23.78 -7.25
N ASP A 73 -3.13 -24.75 -7.22
CA ASP A 73 -4.34 -24.68 -8.04
C ASP A 73 -5.24 -23.50 -7.68
N ALA A 74 -5.41 -23.24 -6.38
CA ALA A 74 -6.16 -22.09 -5.91
C ALA A 74 -5.53 -20.75 -6.35
N LEU A 75 -4.19 -20.63 -6.35
CA LEU A 75 -3.49 -19.44 -6.85
C LEU A 75 -3.63 -19.30 -8.38
N ARG A 76 -3.54 -20.40 -9.13
CA ARG A 76 -3.78 -20.40 -10.59
C ARG A 76 -5.19 -19.92 -10.94
N SER A 77 -6.20 -20.23 -10.11
CA SER A 77 -7.55 -19.69 -10.28
C SER A 77 -7.65 -18.17 -10.08
N LEU A 78 -6.62 -17.54 -9.50
CA LEU A 78 -6.47 -16.09 -9.37
C LEU A 78 -5.64 -15.46 -10.50
N ASP A 79 -5.35 -16.21 -11.57
CA ASP A 79 -4.45 -15.86 -12.67
C ASP A 79 -2.98 -15.66 -12.25
N LEU A 80 -2.55 -16.37 -11.19
CA LEU A 80 -1.14 -16.43 -10.81
C LEU A 80 -0.50 -17.65 -11.46
N ASP A 81 0.42 -17.42 -12.40
CA ASP A 81 1.17 -18.50 -13.06
C ASP A 81 2.20 -19.07 -12.08
N ILE A 82 1.85 -20.21 -11.48
CA ILE A 82 2.63 -20.81 -10.41
C ILE A 82 2.46 -22.33 -10.39
N HIS A 83 3.49 -23.02 -9.93
CA HIS A 83 3.48 -24.48 -9.80
C HIS A 83 2.70 -24.93 -8.55
N GLN A 84 2.49 -26.25 -8.41
CA GLN A 84 1.58 -26.80 -7.41
C GLN A 84 2.00 -26.56 -5.95
N GLN A 85 3.32 -26.53 -5.69
CA GLN A 85 3.91 -26.39 -4.36
C GLN A 85 4.79 -25.13 -4.27
N PRO A 86 4.20 -23.94 -4.35
CA PRO A 86 4.96 -22.71 -4.48
C PRO A 86 5.75 -22.35 -3.22
N GLU A 87 6.99 -21.89 -3.41
CA GLU A 87 7.74 -21.21 -2.38
C GLU A 87 7.44 -19.69 -2.37
N LEU A 88 7.98 -18.98 -1.38
CA LEU A 88 7.74 -17.53 -1.24
C LEU A 88 8.19 -16.75 -2.48
N LEU A 89 9.36 -17.08 -3.05
CA LEU A 89 9.88 -16.38 -4.22
C LEU A 89 9.00 -16.61 -5.46
N ASP A 90 8.47 -17.81 -5.65
CA ASP A 90 7.53 -18.10 -6.74
C ASP A 90 6.25 -17.29 -6.58
N LEU A 91 5.72 -17.20 -5.36
CA LEU A 91 4.53 -16.42 -5.06
C LEU A 91 4.75 -14.92 -5.34
N LEU A 92 5.89 -14.37 -4.93
CA LEU A 92 6.23 -12.96 -5.18
C LEU A 92 6.45 -12.68 -6.67
N ALA A 93 7.09 -13.61 -7.39
CA ALA A 93 7.29 -13.52 -8.83
C ALA A 93 5.95 -13.56 -9.59
N ALA A 94 5.04 -14.48 -9.21
CA ALA A 94 3.73 -14.61 -9.83
C ALA A 94 2.86 -13.37 -9.58
N VAL A 95 2.85 -12.84 -8.35
CA VAL A 95 2.13 -11.59 -8.00
C VAL A 95 2.67 -10.41 -8.80
N SER A 96 4.00 -10.24 -8.84
CA SER A 96 4.62 -9.13 -9.58
C SER A 96 4.32 -9.23 -11.09
N THR A 97 4.41 -10.43 -11.65
CA THR A 97 4.08 -10.70 -13.06
C THR A 97 2.61 -10.40 -13.36
N ARG A 98 1.69 -10.78 -12.47
CA ARG A 98 0.26 -10.50 -12.63
C ARG A 98 -0.03 -9.00 -12.62
N LEU A 99 0.56 -8.26 -11.68
CA LEU A 99 0.40 -6.81 -11.58
C LEU A 99 0.97 -6.10 -12.82
N GLU A 100 2.12 -6.53 -13.33
CA GLU A 100 2.69 -6.01 -14.58
C GLU A 100 1.82 -6.35 -15.79
N HIS A 101 1.24 -7.56 -15.84
CA HIS A 101 0.31 -7.93 -16.89
C HIS A 101 -0.91 -7.00 -16.90
N VAL A 102 -1.51 -6.72 -15.74
CA VAL A 102 -2.62 -5.77 -15.61
C VAL A 102 -2.20 -4.36 -16.02
N ARG A 103 -0.99 -3.93 -15.63
CA ARG A 103 -0.41 -2.64 -16.03
C ARG A 103 -0.30 -2.51 -17.54
N SER A 104 0.33 -3.49 -18.21
CA SER A 104 0.57 -3.47 -19.66
C SER A 104 -0.71 -3.43 -20.50
N ARG A 105 -1.83 -3.95 -19.96
CA ARG A 105 -3.15 -3.93 -20.60
C ARG A 105 -3.95 -2.67 -20.29
N SER A 106 -3.56 -1.93 -19.26
CA SER A 106 -4.20 -0.66 -18.92
C SER A 106 -3.64 0.46 -19.78
N ARG A 107 -4.52 1.25 -20.40
CA ARG A 107 -4.13 2.47 -21.13
C ARG A 107 -3.88 3.66 -20.19
N SER A 108 -4.10 3.49 -18.88
CA SER A 108 -4.10 4.55 -17.88
C SER A 108 -3.05 4.30 -16.79
N GLY A 109 -1.80 4.01 -17.17
CA GLY A 109 -0.71 3.84 -16.22
C GLY A 109 -0.59 5.07 -15.31
N ASN A 110 -0.96 4.91 -14.04
CA ASN A 110 -0.83 5.93 -13.00
C ASN A 110 0.26 5.47 -12.02
N ASP A 111 1.09 6.41 -11.57
CA ASP A 111 2.15 6.17 -10.58
C ASP A 111 1.60 5.50 -9.31
N LEU A 112 0.36 5.81 -8.92
CA LEU A 112 -0.29 5.18 -7.76
C LEU A 112 -0.51 3.68 -7.92
N GLY A 113 -0.80 3.22 -9.14
CA GLY A 113 -0.91 1.79 -9.43
C GLY A 113 0.44 1.08 -9.22
N GLU A 114 1.54 1.73 -9.61
CA GLU A 114 2.89 1.23 -9.36
C GLU A 114 3.25 1.21 -7.87
N LEU A 115 2.90 2.26 -7.12
CA LEU A 115 3.07 2.30 -5.67
C LEU A 115 2.24 1.22 -4.97
N ALA A 116 1.02 0.97 -5.45
CA ALA A 116 0.18 -0.11 -4.94
C ALA A 116 0.78 -1.49 -5.22
N ALA A 117 1.31 -1.72 -6.42
CA ALA A 117 2.00 -2.96 -6.76
C ALA A 117 3.23 -3.20 -5.87
N ARG A 118 4.05 -2.16 -5.65
CA ARG A 118 5.22 -2.22 -4.76
C ARG A 118 4.82 -2.50 -3.31
N ALA A 119 3.82 -1.79 -2.80
CA ALA A 119 3.30 -1.99 -1.45
C ALA A 119 2.76 -3.42 -1.27
N MET A 120 2.04 -3.95 -2.26
CA MET A 120 1.52 -5.33 -2.23
C MET A 120 2.64 -6.36 -2.15
N THR A 121 3.63 -6.30 -3.06
CA THR A 121 4.75 -7.26 -3.08
C THR A 121 5.60 -7.16 -1.82
N SER A 122 5.88 -5.94 -1.34
CA SER A 122 6.65 -5.72 -0.12
C SER A 122 5.91 -6.28 1.12
N VAL A 123 4.64 -5.94 1.29
CA VAL A 123 3.86 -6.37 2.46
C VAL A 123 3.61 -7.87 2.43
N LEU A 124 3.36 -8.47 1.27
CA LEU A 124 3.29 -9.93 1.13
C LEU A 124 4.61 -10.61 1.51
N SER A 125 5.74 -10.09 1.01
CA SER A 125 7.07 -10.62 1.29
C SER A 125 7.37 -10.59 2.79
N THR A 126 7.29 -9.42 3.41
CA THR A 126 7.59 -9.25 4.85
C THR A 126 6.64 -10.07 5.71
N THR A 127 5.33 -10.03 5.43
CA THR A 127 4.35 -10.72 6.28
C THR A 127 4.50 -12.24 6.24
N ILE A 128 4.78 -12.82 5.07
CA ILE A 128 5.00 -14.27 4.97
C ILE A 128 6.38 -14.61 5.55
N ALA A 129 7.44 -13.89 5.18
CA ALA A 129 8.79 -14.16 5.66
C ALA A 129 8.89 -14.13 7.19
N ASP A 130 8.24 -13.17 7.86
CA ASP A 130 8.21 -13.08 9.33
C ASP A 130 7.50 -14.28 9.99
N ALA A 131 6.65 -14.99 9.25
CA ALA A 131 5.95 -16.18 9.72
C ALA A 131 6.65 -17.50 9.33
N LEU A 132 7.69 -17.45 8.50
CA LEU A 132 8.43 -18.64 8.09
C LEU A 132 9.43 -19.08 9.17
N PRO A 133 9.83 -20.37 9.19
CA PRO A 133 10.88 -20.85 10.08
C PRO A 133 12.18 -20.08 9.84
N GLY A 134 12.74 -19.42 10.87
CA GLY A 134 13.96 -18.61 10.72
C GLY A 134 15.22 -19.45 10.47
N LEU A 135 15.47 -20.47 11.31
CA LEU A 135 16.70 -21.27 11.26
C LEU A 135 16.64 -22.48 10.31
N PHE A 136 15.45 -22.81 9.79
CA PHE A 136 15.24 -23.97 8.93
C PHE A 136 14.81 -23.54 7.53
N THR A 137 15.09 -24.37 6.53
CA THR A 137 14.57 -24.16 5.18
C THR A 137 13.05 -24.23 5.22
N ALA A 138 12.39 -23.13 4.82
CA ALA A 138 10.94 -23.08 4.69
C ALA A 138 10.48 -24.07 3.61
N THR A 139 9.41 -24.81 3.91
CA THR A 139 8.75 -25.69 2.94
C THR A 139 7.60 -24.97 2.24
N PRO A 140 7.13 -25.46 1.07
CA PRO A 140 5.91 -24.94 0.44
C PRO A 140 4.68 -24.97 1.36
N GLU A 141 4.62 -25.96 2.27
CA GLU A 141 3.55 -26.05 3.25
C GLU A 141 3.63 -24.94 4.30
N ASP A 142 4.84 -24.55 4.73
CA ASP A 142 5.03 -23.40 5.64
C ASP A 142 4.54 -22.10 4.99
N VAL A 143 4.85 -21.89 3.70
CA VAL A 143 4.38 -20.74 2.91
C VAL A 143 2.84 -20.73 2.85
N ARG A 144 2.23 -21.88 2.57
CA ARG A 144 0.77 -22.01 2.55
C ARG A 144 0.16 -21.73 3.92
N LEU A 145 0.72 -22.27 5.00
CA LEU A 145 0.21 -22.06 6.35
C LEU A 145 0.35 -20.60 6.79
N ALA A 146 1.47 -19.95 6.47
CA ALA A 146 1.68 -18.52 6.69
C ALA A 146 0.63 -17.68 5.94
N ALA A 147 0.43 -17.95 4.64
CA ALA A 147 -0.61 -17.28 3.85
C ALA A 147 -2.02 -17.55 4.39
N ARG A 148 -2.31 -18.79 4.83
CA ARG A 148 -3.61 -19.17 5.40
C ARG A 148 -3.89 -18.44 6.71
N ASN A 149 -2.89 -18.25 7.56
CA ASN A 149 -3.02 -17.50 8.81
C ASN A 149 -3.55 -16.07 8.56
N LEU A 150 -3.16 -15.46 7.44
CA LEU A 150 -3.65 -14.14 7.02
C LEU A 150 -5.15 -14.10 6.72
N SER A 151 -5.84 -15.24 6.55
CA SER A 151 -7.28 -15.28 6.28
C SER A 151 -8.14 -15.11 7.53
N TRP A 152 -7.53 -15.09 8.72
CA TRP A 152 -8.25 -14.91 9.97
C TRP A 152 -8.52 -13.43 10.23
N ASN A 153 -9.60 -13.14 10.97
CA ASN A 153 -10.14 -11.78 11.16
C ASN A 153 -9.07 -10.78 11.67
N LYS A 154 -8.30 -11.14 12.69
CA LYS A 154 -7.22 -10.27 13.22
C LYS A 154 -6.02 -10.16 12.26
N PRO A 155 -5.43 -11.27 11.76
CA PRO A 155 -4.36 -11.22 10.77
C PRO A 155 -4.70 -10.44 9.50
N VAL A 156 -5.86 -10.68 8.87
CA VAL A 156 -6.23 -9.97 7.62
C VAL A 156 -6.36 -8.47 7.83
N ALA A 157 -6.85 -8.06 9.01
CA ALA A 157 -6.98 -6.67 9.37
C ALA A 157 -5.60 -6.00 9.57
N ALA A 158 -4.63 -6.71 10.17
CA ALA A 158 -3.26 -6.24 10.30
C ALA A 158 -2.54 -6.18 8.95
N TYR A 159 -2.69 -7.22 8.13
CA TYR A 159 -2.13 -7.33 6.78
C TYR A 159 -2.65 -6.21 5.86
N SER A 160 -3.97 -5.99 5.87
CA SER A 160 -4.59 -4.89 5.13
C SER A 160 -4.10 -3.52 5.61
N ARG A 161 -3.96 -3.33 6.93
CA ARG A 161 -3.42 -2.08 7.48
C ARG A 161 -1.99 -1.83 6.99
N GLN A 162 -1.12 -2.83 7.01
CA GLN A 162 0.26 -2.71 6.50
C GLN A 162 0.28 -2.29 5.04
N PHE A 163 -0.52 -2.93 4.19
CA PHE A 163 -0.65 -2.55 2.79
C PHE A 163 -1.03 -1.07 2.61
N PHE A 164 -2.13 -0.62 3.24
CA PHE A 164 -2.57 0.76 3.08
C PHE A 164 -1.64 1.77 3.74
N ALA A 165 -0.99 1.43 4.86
CA ALA A 165 0.00 2.29 5.49
C ALA A 165 1.20 2.51 4.57
N SER A 166 1.75 1.44 3.99
CA SER A 166 2.86 1.52 3.05
C SER A 166 2.47 2.29 1.80
N LEU A 167 1.30 2.02 1.22
CA LEU A 167 0.81 2.76 0.05
C LEU A 167 0.68 4.26 0.32
N VAL A 168 0.10 4.64 1.46
CA VAL A 168 -0.06 6.05 1.81
C VAL A 168 1.29 6.70 2.06
N ALA A 169 2.18 6.05 2.81
CA ALA A 169 3.53 6.56 3.05
C ALA A 169 4.28 6.79 1.72
N ASP A 170 4.30 5.78 0.85
CA ASP A 170 4.98 5.84 -0.44
C ASP A 170 4.36 6.90 -1.35
N THR A 171 3.04 7.08 -1.30
CA THR A 171 2.36 8.14 -2.07
C THR A 171 2.75 9.53 -1.57
N LEU A 172 2.79 9.74 -0.26
CA LEU A 172 3.20 11.02 0.31
C LEU A 172 4.67 11.31 -0.02
N SER A 173 5.56 10.34 0.20
CA SER A 173 6.98 10.45 -0.16
C SER A 173 7.16 10.75 -1.65
N TYR A 174 6.45 10.04 -2.54
CA TYR A 174 6.51 10.27 -3.98
C TYR A 174 6.26 11.72 -4.39
N TRP A 175 5.28 12.38 -3.76
CA TRP A 175 5.01 13.78 -4.04
C TRP A 175 6.02 14.71 -3.36
N LEU A 176 6.36 14.44 -2.11
CA LEU A 176 7.26 15.26 -1.31
C LEU A 176 8.67 15.30 -1.92
N ASP A 177 9.18 14.17 -2.42
CA ASP A 177 10.52 14.03 -3.00
C ASP A 177 10.80 15.04 -4.12
N ARG A 178 9.76 15.44 -4.85
CA ARG A 178 9.85 16.45 -5.93
C ARG A 178 10.24 17.85 -5.44
N HIS A 179 10.14 18.12 -4.14
CA HIS A 179 10.50 19.38 -3.48
C HIS A 179 11.63 19.21 -2.47
N LEU A 180 11.66 18.07 -1.77
CA LEU A 180 12.63 17.78 -0.70
C LEU A 180 14.10 17.79 -1.19
N ASP A 181 14.37 17.45 -2.45
CA ASP A 181 15.73 17.45 -2.99
C ASP A 181 16.38 18.84 -2.99
N THR A 182 15.59 19.92 -2.96
CA THR A 182 16.06 21.32 -2.89
C THR A 182 16.16 21.86 -1.47
N GLU A 183 15.81 21.03 -0.48
CA GLU A 183 15.69 21.37 0.94
C GLU A 183 16.76 20.69 1.82
N ILE A 184 17.80 20.11 1.21
CA ILE A 184 18.95 19.53 1.90
C ILE A 184 20.17 20.47 1.74
N GLY A 185 20.78 20.88 2.85
CA GLY A 185 21.99 21.73 2.84
C GLY A 185 22.03 22.74 3.98
N HIS A 186 23.09 23.55 4.02
CA HIS A 186 23.24 24.63 5.00
C HIS A 186 22.11 25.66 4.83
N ASP A 187 21.50 26.10 5.93
CA ASP A 187 20.32 27.00 5.98
C ASP A 187 19.07 26.48 5.23
N LYS A 188 18.95 25.15 5.06
CA LYS A 188 17.76 24.50 4.50
C LYS A 188 16.96 23.76 5.58
N ARG A 189 15.80 23.20 5.23
CA ARG A 189 14.98 22.40 6.16
C ARG A 189 15.77 21.25 6.78
N PHE A 190 16.59 20.56 5.98
CA PHE A 190 17.39 19.43 6.44
C PHE A 190 18.88 19.76 6.40
N ASP A 191 19.50 19.80 7.58
CA ASP A 191 20.95 20.00 7.75
C ASP A 191 21.80 18.93 7.04
N GLY A 192 21.19 17.79 6.71
CA GLY A 192 21.84 16.73 5.94
C GLY A 192 20.98 15.47 5.80
N VAL A 193 21.60 14.40 5.28
CA VAL A 193 20.92 13.14 4.97
C VAL A 193 20.29 12.48 6.22
N GLY A 194 20.91 12.62 7.39
CA GLY A 194 20.35 12.08 8.64
C GLY A 194 19.01 12.71 9.03
N ALA A 195 18.89 14.04 8.92
CA ALA A 195 17.64 14.76 9.17
C ALA A 195 16.56 14.38 8.15
N ARG A 196 16.95 14.20 6.88
CA ARG A 196 16.07 13.70 5.82
C ARG A 196 15.54 12.28 6.13
N GLN A 197 16.40 11.37 6.55
CA GLN A 197 15.98 10.02 6.95
C GLN A 197 15.06 10.01 8.17
N ALA A 198 15.23 10.95 9.11
CA ALA A 198 14.32 11.10 10.24
C ALA A 198 12.92 11.52 9.77
N PHE A 199 12.84 12.50 8.87
CA PHE A 199 11.59 12.91 8.24
C PHE A 199 10.90 11.76 7.50
N ASP A 200 11.63 10.96 6.72
CA ASP A 200 11.05 9.80 6.02
C ASP A 200 10.47 8.76 7.00
N ARG A 201 11.06 8.59 8.21
CA ARG A 201 10.48 7.74 9.25
C ARG A 201 9.18 8.32 9.81
N GLU A 202 9.16 9.62 10.09
CA GLU A 202 7.96 10.31 10.57
C GLU A 202 6.80 10.20 9.55
N VAL A 203 7.08 10.27 8.25
CA VAL A 203 6.09 10.02 7.18
C VAL A 203 5.49 8.61 7.29
N ARG A 204 6.31 7.59 7.49
CA ARG A 204 5.83 6.21 7.65
C ARG A 204 5.04 6.02 8.94
N GLU A 205 5.49 6.60 10.05
CA GLU A 205 4.79 6.55 11.34
C GLU A 205 3.41 7.19 11.25
N PHE A 206 3.32 8.37 10.63
CA PHE A 206 2.07 9.08 10.44
C PHE A 206 1.08 8.31 9.54
N ALA A 207 1.54 7.72 8.45
CA ALA A 207 0.72 6.85 7.60
C ALA A 207 0.27 5.58 8.36
N TRP A 208 1.17 4.99 9.15
CA TRP A 208 0.85 3.85 10.00
C TRP A 208 -0.22 4.17 11.03
N GLU A 209 -0.12 5.29 11.73
CA GLU A 209 -1.14 5.71 12.69
C GLU A 209 -2.49 5.97 12.04
N SER A 210 -2.50 6.66 10.91
CA SER A 210 -3.74 7.05 10.21
C SER A 210 -4.46 5.85 9.58
N SER A 211 -3.72 4.78 9.27
CA SER A 211 -4.29 3.50 8.83
C SER A 211 -4.92 2.67 9.95
N ARG A 212 -4.87 3.10 11.23
CA ARG A 212 -5.44 2.34 12.36
C ARG A 212 -6.92 1.98 12.14
N ILE A 213 -7.68 2.87 11.52
CA ILE A 213 -9.11 2.68 11.19
C ILE A 213 -9.37 1.42 10.34
N ILE A 214 -8.40 0.97 9.53
CA ILE A 214 -8.50 -0.24 8.71
C ILE A 214 -8.73 -1.48 9.59
N LYS A 215 -8.16 -1.52 10.80
CA LYS A 215 -8.32 -2.67 11.70
C LYS A 215 -9.74 -2.84 12.22
N GLU A 216 -10.53 -1.76 12.25
CA GLU A 216 -11.86 -1.76 12.86
C GLU A 216 -12.91 -2.43 11.97
N PHE A 217 -12.72 -2.43 10.64
CA PHE A 217 -13.71 -2.98 9.71
C PHE A 217 -13.18 -4.13 8.84
N SER A 218 -11.88 -4.19 8.54
CA SER A 218 -11.36 -5.07 7.48
C SER A 218 -11.66 -6.53 7.71
N GLY A 219 -11.41 -7.06 8.91
CA GLY A 219 -11.62 -8.49 9.16
C GLY A 219 -13.09 -8.90 9.21
N GLY A 220 -13.97 -8.02 9.69
CA GLY A 220 -15.42 -8.23 9.65
C GLY A 220 -15.96 -8.20 8.21
N TRP A 221 -15.49 -7.25 7.40
CA TRP A 221 -15.82 -7.17 5.97
C TRP A 221 -15.31 -8.42 5.23
N TYR A 222 -14.04 -8.79 5.44
CA TYR A 222 -13.40 -9.94 4.81
C TYR A 222 -14.18 -11.24 5.03
N GLY A 223 -14.51 -11.55 6.29
CA GLY A 223 -15.24 -12.76 6.63
C GLY A 223 -16.64 -12.80 6.01
N LYS A 224 -17.36 -11.67 6.00
CA LYS A 224 -18.69 -11.56 5.40
C LYS A 224 -18.64 -11.75 3.87
N THR A 225 -17.73 -11.06 3.20
CA THR A 225 -17.55 -11.15 1.74
C THR A 225 -17.15 -12.57 1.34
N LEU A 226 -16.16 -13.16 2.02
CA LEU A 226 -15.73 -14.53 1.73
C LEU A 226 -16.84 -15.57 1.94
N HIS A 227 -17.67 -15.40 2.98
CA HIS A 227 -18.80 -16.29 3.24
C HIS A 227 -19.91 -16.15 2.18
N ARG A 228 -20.23 -14.92 1.78
CA ARG A 228 -21.30 -14.61 0.84
C ARG A 228 -20.92 -14.98 -0.61
N ASP A 229 -19.70 -14.64 -1.02
CA ASP A 229 -19.29 -14.64 -2.42
C ASP A 229 -18.30 -15.77 -2.76
N GLY A 230 -17.73 -16.45 -1.75
CA GLY A 230 -16.78 -17.53 -1.93
C GLY A 230 -15.38 -17.10 -2.42
N GLY A 231 -15.16 -15.80 -2.64
CA GLY A 231 -13.92 -15.22 -3.13
C GLY A 231 -13.99 -13.69 -3.18
N PHE A 232 -13.06 -13.06 -3.89
CA PHE A 232 -12.97 -11.60 -4.03
C PHE A 232 -12.90 -11.20 -5.49
N SER A 233 -13.95 -10.53 -5.97
CA SER A 233 -13.98 -9.97 -7.33
C SER A 233 -13.23 -8.63 -7.40
N PRO A 234 -12.86 -8.17 -8.61
CA PRO A 234 -12.31 -6.83 -8.80
C PRO A 234 -13.21 -5.71 -8.26
N GLU A 235 -14.54 -5.85 -8.39
CA GLU A 235 -15.50 -4.85 -7.90
C GLU A 235 -15.52 -4.79 -6.37
N ALA A 236 -15.45 -5.96 -5.71
CA ALA A 236 -15.34 -6.03 -4.26
C ALA A 236 -14.03 -5.41 -3.76
N ALA A 237 -12.92 -5.67 -4.46
CA ALA A 237 -11.61 -5.10 -4.16
C ALA A 237 -11.60 -3.57 -4.35
N ALA A 238 -12.17 -3.06 -5.44
CA ALA A 238 -12.31 -1.63 -5.71
C ALA A 238 -13.12 -0.93 -4.61
N SER A 239 -14.25 -1.51 -4.22
CA SER A 239 -15.09 -0.97 -3.14
C SER A 239 -14.36 -0.96 -1.80
N PHE A 240 -13.68 -2.06 -1.45
CA PHE A 240 -12.90 -2.15 -0.22
C PHE A 240 -11.77 -1.12 -0.19
N GLY A 241 -10.99 -1.03 -1.28
CA GLY A 241 -9.89 -0.08 -1.42
C GLY A 241 -10.35 1.37 -1.34
N TYR A 242 -11.45 1.72 -2.01
CA TYR A 242 -12.04 3.06 -1.93
C TYR A 242 -12.44 3.41 -0.49
N VAL A 243 -13.16 2.51 0.21
CA VAL A 243 -13.58 2.76 1.60
C VAL A 243 -12.39 2.89 2.54
N ALA A 244 -11.36 2.06 2.35
CA ALA A 244 -10.11 2.12 3.11
C ALA A 244 -9.41 3.47 2.95
N LEU A 245 -9.15 3.89 1.71
CA LEU A 245 -8.47 5.16 1.41
C LEU A 245 -9.31 6.35 1.87
N LYS A 246 -10.63 6.33 1.66
CA LYS A 246 -11.53 7.39 2.15
C LYS A 246 -11.47 7.55 3.66
N LYS A 247 -11.49 6.44 4.41
CA LYS A 247 -11.39 6.48 5.88
C LYS A 247 -10.03 7.01 6.34
N ILE A 248 -8.94 6.59 5.69
CA ILE A 248 -7.59 7.07 6.01
C ILE A 248 -7.47 8.57 5.74
N VAL A 249 -7.88 9.03 4.55
CA VAL A 249 -7.84 10.46 4.19
C VAL A 249 -8.71 11.32 5.10
N SER A 250 -9.86 10.79 5.54
CA SER A 250 -10.71 11.47 6.53
C SER A 250 -10.02 11.60 7.89
N ASP A 251 -9.35 10.55 8.39
CA ASP A 251 -8.57 10.60 9.64
C ASP A 251 -7.43 11.61 9.53
N LEU A 252 -6.71 11.58 8.40
CA LEU A 252 -5.61 12.50 8.08
C LEU A 252 -6.07 13.96 8.06
N SER A 253 -7.24 14.24 7.50
CA SER A 253 -7.79 15.60 7.44
C SER A 253 -8.26 16.10 8.80
N THR A 254 -8.83 15.23 9.63
CA THR A 254 -9.31 15.57 10.98
C THR A 254 -8.15 15.94 11.91
N ARG A 255 -7.00 15.23 11.79
CA ARG A 255 -5.77 15.54 12.56
C ARG A 255 -5.18 16.93 12.26
N ARG A 256 -5.59 17.58 11.17
CA ARG A 256 -5.21 18.96 10.80
C ARG A 256 -6.01 20.02 11.57
N GLY A 257 -7.03 19.63 12.34
CA GLY A 257 -7.91 20.57 13.03
C GLY A 257 -8.92 21.27 12.13
N PHE A 258 -9.20 20.74 10.93
CA PHE A 258 -10.36 21.16 10.15
C PHE A 258 -11.56 20.32 10.60
N ASP A 259 -12.37 20.88 11.48
CA ASP A 259 -13.79 20.51 11.50
C ASP A 259 -14.37 20.90 10.13
N VAL A 260 -14.99 19.92 9.46
CA VAL A 260 -15.73 20.12 8.20
C VAL A 260 -16.98 20.96 8.45
#